data_AF-A0A0G2JGG9-F1
#
_entry.id   AF-A0A0G2JGG9-F1
#
_cell.length_a   1.000
_cell.length_b   1.000
_cell.length_c   1.000
_cell.angle_alpha   90.00
_cell.angle_beta   90.00
_cell.angle_gamma   90.00
#
_symmetry.space_group_name_H-M   'P 1'
#
loop_
_entity.id
_entity.type
_entity.pdbx_description
1 polymer ?
#
loop_
_entity_poly.entity_id
_entity_poly.type
_entity_poly.pdbx_seq_one_letter_code
_entity_poly.pdbx_strand_id
1 'polypeptide(L)'
;MEMAESIPVADLGCGDAKLLKLLKIYPCIQLLVGVDINEEKLHSNGHRLSPYLGEFVKPRDLDLTVTLYHGSVVERDSRLLGFDLITCIEFHPEGRRP
;
A
#
# COMPACT_ATOMS: atom_id res chain seq x y z
N MET A 1 -26.29 -8.97 8.15
CA MET A 1 -24.83 -8.95 8.06
C MET A 1 -24.48 -7.53 7.68
N GLU A 2 -23.98 -6.75 8.64
CA GLU A 2 -23.58 -5.37 8.43
C GLU A 2 -22.38 -5.38 7.49
N MET A 3 -22.44 -4.68 6.36
CA MET A 3 -21.28 -4.57 5.48
C MET A 3 -20.30 -3.62 6.17
N ALA A 4 -19.24 -4.19 6.76
CA ALA A 4 -18.15 -3.37 7.26
C ALA A 4 -17.63 -2.51 6.12
N GLU A 5 -17.66 -1.19 6.31
CA GLU A 5 -17.15 -0.24 5.33
C GLU A 5 -15.64 -0.50 5.13
N SER A 6 -15.23 -0.61 3.86
CA SER A 6 -13.83 -0.79 3.52
C SER A 6 -13.07 0.47 3.85
N ILE A 7 -11.89 0.33 4.45
CA ILE A 7 -11.00 1.46 4.72
C ILE A 7 -9.92 1.50 3.62
N PRO A 8 -10.04 2.32 2.56
CA PRO A 8 -8.97 2.55 1.60
C PRO A 8 -7.80 3.30 2.24
N VAL A 9 -6.60 2.72 2.14
CA VAL A 9 -5.37 3.28 2.73
C VAL A 9 -4.26 3.47 1.70
N ALA A 10 -3.62 4.64 1.71
CA ALA A 10 -2.47 4.97 0.87
C ALA A 10 -1.20 5.25 1.70
N ASP A 11 -0.05 4.80 1.19
CA ASP A 11 1.28 5.10 1.73
C ASP A 11 2.11 5.82 0.66
N LEU A 12 2.43 7.09 0.93
CA LEU A 12 3.15 8.00 0.05
C LEU A 12 4.64 8.00 0.40
N GLY A 13 5.48 7.54 -0.53
CA GLY A 13 6.89 7.23 -0.27
C GLY A 13 7.04 5.86 0.40
N CYS A 14 6.34 4.85 -0.14
CA CYS A 14 6.20 3.54 0.50
C CYS A 14 7.50 2.73 0.62
N GLY A 15 8.59 3.15 -0.04
CA GLY A 15 9.93 2.62 0.16
C GLY A 15 10.02 1.10 -0.03
N ASP A 16 10.36 0.38 1.03
CA ASP A 16 10.47 -1.10 1.03
C ASP A 16 9.11 -1.81 1.30
N ALA A 17 8.00 -1.08 1.20
CA ALA A 17 6.63 -1.53 1.46
C ALA A 17 6.44 -2.21 2.84
N LYS A 18 7.26 -1.85 3.83
CA LYS A 18 7.19 -2.43 5.19
C LYS A 18 5.87 -2.08 5.87
N LEU A 19 5.42 -0.83 5.73
CA LEU A 19 4.14 -0.40 6.29
C LEU A 19 2.97 -1.12 5.61
N LEU A 20 2.94 -1.15 4.28
CA LEU A 20 1.93 -1.90 3.51
C LEU A 20 1.86 -3.38 3.92
N LYS A 21 3.01 -4.02 4.16
CA LYS A 21 3.11 -5.41 4.63
C LYS A 21 2.52 -5.60 6.04
N LEU A 22 2.63 -4.60 6.91
CA LEU A 22 2.00 -4.62 8.22
C LEU A 22 0.50 -4.36 8.12
N LEU A 23 0.08 -3.43 7.27
CA LEU A 23 -1.33 -3.05 7.12
C LEU A 23 -2.18 -4.14 6.45
N LYS A 24 -1.62 -4.94 5.54
CA LYS A 24 -2.39 -6.00 4.84
C LYS A 24 -3.01 -7.03 5.77
N ILE A 25 -2.56 -7.18 7.02
CA ILE A 25 -3.11 -8.17 7.96
C ILE A 25 -4.48 -7.78 8.52
N TYR A 26 -4.87 -6.50 8.43
CA TYR A 26 -6.13 -6.02 8.98
C TYR A 26 -7.30 -6.30 8.02
N PRO A 27 -8.33 -7.05 8.44
CA PRO A 27 -9.47 -7.42 7.57
C PRO A 27 -10.30 -6.25 7.06
N CYS A 28 -10.36 -5.14 7.81
CA CYS A 28 -11.13 -3.95 7.43
C CYS A 28 -10.54 -3.20 6.22
N ILE A 29 -9.28 -3.46 5.87
CA ILE A 29 -8.61 -2.86 4.72
C ILE A 29 -8.80 -3.77 3.52
N GLN A 30 -9.51 -3.30 2.49
CA GLN A 30 -9.68 -4.03 1.22
C GLN A 30 -8.94 -3.36 0.05
N LEU A 31 -8.47 -2.12 0.24
CA LEU A 31 -7.64 -1.40 -0.73
C LEU A 31 -6.40 -0.81 -0.05
N LEU A 32 -5.22 -1.25 -0.48
CA LEU A 32 -3.92 -0.66 -0.14
C LEU A 32 -3.26 -0.09 -1.39
N VAL A 33 -2.82 1.16 -1.31
CA VAL A 33 -2.02 1.81 -2.35
C VAL A 33 -0.67 2.22 -1.81
N GLY A 34 0.39 1.86 -2.53
CA GLY A 34 1.73 2.39 -2.32
C GLY A 34 2.14 3.29 -3.47
N VAL A 35 2.68 4.46 -3.16
CA VAL A 35 3.26 5.36 -4.17
C VAL A 35 4.73 5.58 -3.82
N ASP A 36 5.63 5.47 -4.81
CA ASP A 36 7.04 5.84 -4.64
C ASP A 36 7.63 6.34 -5.96
N ILE A 37 8.65 7.19 -5.88
CA ILE A 37 9.40 7.68 -7.04
C ILE A 37 10.47 6.68 -7.50
N ASN A 38 10.83 5.71 -6.65
CA ASN A 38 11.84 4.71 -6.94
C ASN A 38 11.19 3.45 -7.51
N GLU A 39 11.14 3.37 -8.84
CA GLU A 39 10.59 2.24 -9.58
C GLU A 39 11.25 0.90 -9.22
N GLU A 40 12.57 0.87 -9.01
CA GLU A 40 13.29 -0.36 -8.64
C GLU A 40 12.78 -0.93 -7.30
N LYS A 41 12.53 -0.06 -6.31
CA LYS A 41 11.95 -0.47 -5.04
C LYS A 41 10.56 -1.05 -5.22
N LEU A 42 9.71 -0.42 -6.03
CA LEU A 42 8.36 -0.90 -6.30
C LEU A 42 8.37 -2.29 -6.95
N HIS A 43 9.22 -2.51 -7.96
CA HIS A 43 9.40 -3.84 -8.57
C HIS A 43 9.87 -4.87 -7.56
N SER A 44 10.82 -4.50 -6.69
CA SER A 44 11.31 -5.39 -5.65
C SER A 44 10.25 -5.69 -4.58
N ASN A 45 9.20 -4.88 -4.42
CA ASN A 45 8.22 -5.08 -3.34
C ASN A 45 7.08 -6.04 -3.69
N GLY A 46 6.86 -6.36 -4.97
CA GLY A 46 5.74 -7.23 -5.38
C GLY A 46 5.71 -8.58 -4.64
N HIS A 47 6.87 -9.23 -4.52
CA HIS A 47 7.00 -10.51 -3.80
C HIS A 47 6.80 -10.39 -2.28
N ARG A 48 6.96 -9.19 -1.71
CA ARG A 48 6.80 -8.95 -0.26
C ARG A 48 5.35 -8.76 0.14
N LEU A 49 4.52 -8.35 -0.82
CA LEU A 49 3.11 -8.03 -0.64
C LEU A 49 2.20 -9.18 -1.07
N SER A 50 2.72 -10.13 -1.85
CA SER A 50 1.99 -11.33 -2.24
C SER A 50 1.45 -12.11 -1.03
N PRO A 51 0.32 -12.82 -1.18
CA PRO A 51 -0.21 -13.64 -0.11
C PRO A 51 0.82 -14.68 0.37
N TYR A 52 0.93 -14.88 1.69
CA TYR A 52 1.70 -15.99 2.25
C TYR A 52 0.94 -17.30 2.07
N LEU A 53 1.64 -18.43 2.13
CA LEU A 53 1.03 -19.76 2.07
C LEU A 53 -0.14 -19.95 3.06
N GLY A 54 0.00 -19.41 4.27
CA GLY A 54 -1.06 -19.47 5.29
C GLY A 54 -2.34 -18.73 4.90
N GLU A 55 -2.25 -17.69 4.07
CA GLU A 55 -3.41 -16.93 3.58
C GLU A 55 -4.21 -17.73 2.53
N PHE A 56 -3.61 -18.73 1.87
CA PHE A 56 -4.36 -19.64 0.99
C PHE A 56 -5.07 -20.76 1.77
N VAL A 57 -4.52 -21.17 2.92
CA VAL A 57 -5.13 -22.18 3.80
C VAL A 57 -6.33 -21.60 4.55
N LYS A 58 -6.20 -20.36 5.02
CA LYS A 58 -7.26 -19.59 5.66
C LYS A 58 -7.40 -18.24 4.95
N PRO A 59 -8.22 -18.18 3.87
CA PRO A 59 -8.43 -16.95 3.14
C PRO A 59 -9.14 -15.90 3.99
N ARG A 60 -8.99 -14.64 3.57
CA ARG A 60 -9.75 -13.52 4.11
C ARG A 60 -11.22 -13.65 3.72
N ASP A 61 -12.11 -13.12 4.54
CA ASP A 61 -13.54 -13.05 4.21
C ASP A 61 -13.82 -12.06 3.07
N LEU A 62 -12.98 -11.02 2.95
CA LEU A 62 -13.05 -9.98 1.93
C LEU A 62 -11.70 -9.86 1.21
N ASP A 63 -11.77 -9.70 -0.12
CA ASP A 63 -10.61 -9.57 -0.98
C ASP A 63 -9.79 -8.32 -0.61
N LEU A 64 -8.47 -8.44 -0.74
CA LEU A 64 -7.54 -7.33 -0.57
C LEU A 64 -6.88 -7.03 -1.92
N THR A 65 -7.06 -5.80 -2.40
CA THR A 65 -6.33 -5.26 -3.53
C THR A 65 -5.15 -4.44 -3.04
N VAL A 66 -3.94 -4.76 -3.52
CA VAL A 66 -2.73 -3.98 -3.26
C VAL A 66 -2.22 -3.45 -4.60
N THR A 67 -2.14 -2.14 -4.75
CA THR A 67 -1.65 -1.48 -5.98
C THR A 67 -0.43 -0.63 -5.67
N LEU A 68 0.61 -0.77 -6.49
CA LEU A 68 1.81 0.06 -6.41
C LEU A 68 1.86 0.99 -7.62
N TYR A 69 2.05 2.29 -7.37
CA TYR A 69 2.22 3.29 -8.41
C TYR A 69 3.62 3.90 -8.34
N HIS A 70 4.30 3.90 -9.49
CA HIS A 70 5.47 4.73 -9.70
C HIS A 70 4.99 6.17 -9.94
N GLY A 71 5.37 7.09 -9.07
CA GLY A 71 4.92 8.48 -9.15
C GLY A 71 5.43 9.36 -8.02
N SER A 72 5.36 10.66 -8.24
CA SER A 72 5.80 11.66 -7.27
C SER A 72 4.65 12.15 -6.41
N VAL A 73 4.88 12.24 -5.10
CA VAL A 73 3.87 12.73 -4.14
C VAL A 73 3.57 14.23 -4.30
N VAL A 74 4.43 14.97 -5.00
CA VAL A 74 4.20 16.39 -5.33
C VAL A 74 3.26 16.56 -6.53
N GLU A 75 3.05 15.51 -7.30
CA GLU A 75 2.12 15.50 -8.42
C GLU A 75 0.72 15.13 -7.92
N ARG A 76 -0.28 15.92 -8.30
CA ARG A 76 -1.67 15.62 -7.95
C ARG A 76 -2.17 14.47 -8.82
N ASP A 77 -2.77 13.48 -8.18
CA ASP A 77 -3.38 12.35 -8.86
C ASP A 77 -4.80 12.11 -8.34
N SER A 78 -5.78 12.15 -9.24
CA SER A 78 -7.19 11.95 -8.88
C SER A 78 -7.49 10.54 -8.37
N ARG A 79 -6.64 9.56 -8.65
CA ARG A 79 -6.78 8.18 -8.16
C ARG A 79 -6.58 8.07 -6.65
N LEU A 80 -5.99 9.08 -6.01
CA LEU A 80 -5.81 9.16 -4.56
C LEU A 80 -6.96 9.88 -3.83
N LEU A 81 -8.02 10.27 -4.53
CA LEU A 81 -9.22 10.83 -3.91
C LEU A 81 -10.05 9.73 -3.24
N GLY A 82 -10.70 10.06 -2.11
CA GLY A 82 -11.58 9.13 -1.40
C GLY A 82 -10.86 8.08 -0.55
N PHE A 83 -9.58 8.31 -0.22
CA PHE A 83 -8.87 7.51 0.79
C PHE A 83 -9.22 7.97 2.20
N ASP A 84 -9.47 7.01 3.08
CA ASP A 84 -9.78 7.26 4.50
C ASP A 84 -8.52 7.55 5.30
N LEU A 85 -7.40 6.96 4.90
CA LEU A 85 -6.10 7.15 5.53
C LEU A 85 -5.01 7.31 4.48
N ILE A 86 -4.22 8.37 4.63
CA ILE A 86 -3.00 8.60 3.85
C ILE A 86 -1.84 8.73 4.83
N THR A 87 -0.79 7.95 4.61
CA THR A 87 0.45 7.95 5.39
C THR A 87 1.60 8.47 4.54
N CYS A 88 2.58 9.10 5.19
CA CYS A 88 3.79 9.61 4.55
C CYS A 88 4.94 9.58 5.57
N ILE A 89 5.52 8.40 5.78
CA ILE A 89 6.41 8.14 6.94
C ILE A 89 7.89 8.17 6.56
N GLU A 90 8.29 7.62 5.41
CA GLU A 90 9.69 7.63 4.93
C GLU A 90 9.92 8.66 3.81
N PHE A 91 9.38 9.88 3.95
CA PHE A 91 9.61 10.94 2.98
C PHE A 91 11.02 11.54 3.12
N HIS A 92 11.87 11.33 2.12
CA HIS A 92 13.14 12.05 1.98
C HIS A 92 13.01 13.08 0.86
N PRO A 93 13.00 14.39 1.16
CA PRO A 93 12.77 15.44 0.15
C PRO A 93 13.84 15.49 -0.96
N GLU A 94 14.97 14.81 -0.81
CA GLU A 94 16.09 14.87 -1.77
C GLU A 94 16.49 13.54 -2.40
N GLY A 95 15.80 12.43 -2.13
CA GLY A 95 16.07 11.13 -2.76
C GLY A 95 17.49 10.55 -2.57
N ARG A 96 18.39 11.24 -1.87
CA ARG A 96 19.75 10.79 -1.59
C ARG A 96 19.82 10.22 -0.19
N ARG A 97 20.07 8.92 -0.09
CA ARG A 97 20.89 8.38 1.00
C ARG A 97 22.32 8.20 0.46
N PRO A 98 23.34 8.38 1.31
CA PRO A 98 24.76 8.38 0.92
C PRO A 98 25.23 7.08 0.26
#